data_AF-A0A820S1S4-F1
#
_entry.id   AF-A0A820S1S4-F1
#
_cell.length_a   1.000
_cell.length_b   1.000
_cell.length_c   1.000
_cell.angle_alpha   90.00
_cell.angle_beta   90.00
_cell.angle_gamma   90.00
#
_symmetry.space_group_name_H-M   'P 1'
#
loop_
_entity.id
_entity.type
_entity.pdbx_description
1 polymer ?
#
loop_
_entity_poly.entity_id
_entity_poly.type
_entity_poly.pdbx_seq_one_letter_code
_entity_poly.pdbx_strand_id
1 'polypeptide(L)'
;FRSSLPIMVDLKNEALRERHWKQIIQETNIDIDLTSNVLTLENIFQMNLYQYNDILQNILQTAIKELQIEKNLKDIQQQWNTMHFQIHKHIRNTTIQQDRSSFIIAGVYD
;
A
#
# COMPACT_ATOMS: atom_id res chain seq x y z
N PHE A 1 -4.27 -21.49 24.50
CA PHE A 1 -2.99 -20.75 24.71
C PHE A 1 -1.96 -21.01 23.62
N ARG A 2 -1.53 -22.25 23.33
CA ARG A 2 -0.56 -22.51 22.25
C ARG A 2 -1.07 -22.12 20.86
N SER A 3 -2.37 -22.28 20.61
CA SER A 3 -3.01 -21.99 19.31
C SER A 3 -3.28 -20.50 19.05
N SER A 4 -3.24 -19.65 20.08
CA SER A 4 -3.56 -18.21 19.98
C SER A 4 -2.32 -17.34 19.78
N LEU A 5 -1.12 -17.86 20.03
CA LEU A 5 0.15 -17.14 19.85
C LEU A 5 0.42 -16.71 18.40
N PRO A 6 0.23 -17.57 17.37
CA PRO A 6 0.41 -17.16 15.98
C PRO A 6 -0.51 -16.00 15.60
N ILE A 7 -1.77 -16.07 16.03
CA ILE A 7 -2.79 -15.05 15.74
C ILE A 7 -2.42 -13.70 16.38
N MET A 8 -1.82 -13.70 17.57
CA MET A 8 -1.32 -12.46 18.19
C MET A 8 -0.18 -11.82 17.39
N VAL A 9 0.70 -12.63 16.80
CA VAL A 9 1.77 -12.15 15.92
C VAL A 9 1.18 -11.56 14.64
N ASP A 10 0.19 -12.24 14.08
CA ASP A 10 -0.50 -11.79 12.86
C ASP A 10 -1.27 -10.48 13.10
N LEU A 11 -1.96 -10.34 14.24
CA LEU A 11 -2.67 -9.11 14.61
C LEU A 11 -1.74 -7.91 14.86
N LYS A 12 -0.45 -8.16 15.16
CA LYS A 12 0.55 -7.11 15.32
C LYS A 12 1.14 -6.63 13.97
N ASN A 13 0.68 -7.18 12.85
CA ASN A 13 1.22 -6.82 11.54
C ASN A 13 0.95 -5.34 11.20
N GLU A 14 2.00 -4.62 10.80
CA GLU A 14 1.94 -3.21 10.39
C GLU A 14 1.03 -2.93 9.19
N ALA A 15 0.69 -3.96 8.41
CA ALA A 15 -0.26 -3.87 7.32
C ALA A 15 -1.70 -3.62 7.82
N LEU A 16 -2.01 -3.98 9.08
CA LEU A 16 -3.33 -3.77 9.67
C LEU A 16 -3.54 -2.29 10.01
N ARG A 17 -4.70 -1.76 9.63
CA ARG A 17 -5.10 -0.36 9.78
C ARG A 17 -6.50 -0.30 10.34
N GLU A 18 -6.93 0.89 10.73
CA GLU A 18 -8.26 1.11 11.34
C GLU A 18 -9.41 0.48 10.54
N ARG A 19 -9.37 0.52 9.20
CA ARG A 19 -10.36 -0.14 8.32
C ARG A 19 -10.44 -1.66 8.52
N HIS A 20 -9.30 -2.32 8.68
CA HIS A 20 -9.22 -3.77 8.91
C HIS A 20 -9.73 -4.11 10.31
N TRP A 21 -9.38 -3.29 11.30
CA TRP A 21 -9.89 -3.45 12.66
C TRP A 21 -11.40 -3.26 12.76
N LYS A 22 -11.98 -2.30 12.02
CA LYS A 22 -13.43 -2.15 11.90
C LYS A 22 -14.10 -3.41 11.33
N GLN A 23 -13.50 -4.00 10.30
CA GLN A 23 -14.01 -5.25 9.72
C GLN A 23 -13.93 -6.40 10.73
N ILE A 24 -12.82 -6.52 11.46
CA ILE A 24 -12.67 -7.54 12.50
C ILE A 24 -13.73 -7.35 13.61
N ILE A 25 -13.96 -6.11 14.06
CA ILE A 25 -14.97 -5.77 15.07
C ILE A 25 -16.38 -6.16 14.58
N GLN A 26 -16.71 -5.88 13.32
CA GLN A 26 -17.99 -6.24 12.72
C GLN A 26 -18.20 -7.76 12.66
N GLU A 27 -17.18 -8.52 12.26
CA GLU A 27 -17.27 -9.98 12.14
C GLU A 27 -17.26 -10.70 13.49
N THR A 28 -16.52 -10.16 14.47
CA THR A 28 -16.42 -10.74 15.81
C THR A 28 -17.54 -10.28 16.75
N ASN A 29 -18.22 -9.19 16.41
CA ASN A 29 -19.27 -8.53 17.19
C ASN A 29 -18.81 -8.08 18.59
N ILE A 30 -17.57 -7.60 18.67
CA ILE A 30 -16.91 -7.21 19.93
C ILE A 30 -16.59 -5.72 19.86
N ASP A 31 -17.13 -4.98 20.82
CA ASP A 31 -16.84 -3.55 20.98
C ASP A 31 -15.41 -3.38 21.51
N ILE A 32 -14.49 -3.11 20.58
CA ILE A 32 -13.11 -2.75 20.90
C ILE A 32 -12.94 -1.27 20.63
N ASP A 33 -12.52 -0.55 21.66
CA ASP A 33 -12.18 0.86 21.51
C ASP A 33 -10.92 1.02 20.66
N LEU A 34 -11.10 1.44 19.40
CA LEU A 34 -10.05 1.68 18.41
C LEU A 34 -9.15 2.87 18.76
N THR A 35 -9.55 3.70 19.72
CA THR A 35 -8.78 4.88 20.18
C THR A 35 -7.79 4.55 21.28
N SER A 36 -8.12 3.54 22.09
CA SER A 36 -7.21 2.91 23.05
C SER A 36 -6.30 1.91 22.33
N ASN A 37 -5.21 1.54 22.96
CA ASN A 37 -4.20 0.63 22.41
C ASN A 37 -4.84 -0.73 22.05
N VAL A 38 -5.35 -0.88 20.82
CA VAL A 38 -6.23 -1.99 20.36
C VAL A 38 -5.68 -3.37 20.70
N LEU A 39 -4.35 -3.48 20.78
CA LEU A 39 -3.58 -4.67 21.10
C LEU A 39 -3.37 -4.89 22.62
N THR A 40 -4.31 -4.53 23.48
CA THR A 40 -4.24 -5.02 24.88
C THR A 40 -4.50 -6.52 24.90
N LEU A 41 -3.77 -7.22 25.77
CA LEU A 41 -3.91 -8.66 25.93
C LEU A 41 -5.35 -9.05 26.33
N GLU A 42 -6.00 -8.20 27.13
CA GLU A 42 -7.40 -8.34 27.54
C GLU A 42 -8.36 -8.34 26.34
N ASN A 43 -8.25 -7.37 25.43
CA ASN A 43 -9.10 -7.28 24.24
C ASN A 43 -8.92 -8.52 23.33
N ILE A 44 -7.66 -8.95 23.15
CA ILE A 44 -7.31 -10.14 22.37
C ILE A 44 -7.90 -11.42 22.98
N PHE A 45 -7.96 -11.52 24.32
CA PHE A 45 -8.60 -12.65 25.00
C PHE A 45 -10.13 -12.62 24.89
N GLN A 46 -10.74 -11.44 24.97
CA GLN A 46 -12.18 -11.27 24.77
C GLN A 46 -12.60 -11.66 23.35
N MET A 47 -11.71 -11.53 22.37
CA MET A 47 -11.98 -11.83 20.97
C MET A 47 -12.21 -13.30 20.60
N ASN A 48 -12.02 -14.26 21.51
CA ASN A 48 -12.18 -15.70 21.23
C ASN A 48 -11.57 -16.10 19.85
N LEU A 49 -10.38 -15.55 19.56
CA LEU A 49 -9.76 -15.50 18.23
C LEU A 49 -9.54 -16.86 17.57
N TYR A 50 -9.60 -17.95 18.35
CA TYR A 50 -9.56 -19.31 17.84
C TYR A 50 -10.73 -19.59 16.88
N GLN A 51 -11.92 -19.07 17.17
CA GLN A 51 -13.13 -19.37 16.38
C GLN A 51 -13.18 -18.57 15.07
N TYR A 52 -12.49 -17.43 15.02
CA TYR A 52 -12.49 -16.50 13.89
C TYR A 52 -11.14 -16.47 13.16
N ASN A 53 -10.27 -17.44 13.40
CA ASN A 53 -8.92 -17.49 12.82
C ASN A 53 -8.95 -17.37 11.29
N ASP A 54 -9.85 -18.11 10.63
CA ASP A 54 -9.95 -18.08 9.16
C ASP A 54 -10.32 -16.69 8.62
N ILE A 55 -11.20 -15.96 9.33
CA ILE A 55 -11.61 -14.60 8.98
C ILE A 55 -10.44 -13.64 9.18
N LEU A 56 -9.76 -13.74 10.32
CA LEU A 56 -8.58 -12.92 10.61
C LEU A 56 -7.47 -13.13 9.58
N GLN A 57 -7.18 -14.38 9.21
CA GLN A 57 -6.17 -14.69 8.20
C GLN A 57 -6.55 -14.09 6.84
N ASN A 58 -7.83 -14.13 6.46
CA ASN A 58 -8.28 -13.52 5.22
C ASN A 58 -8.10 -11.99 5.22
N ILE A 59 -8.50 -11.33 6.31
CA ILE A 59 -8.31 -9.88 6.48
C ILE A 59 -6.82 -9.51 6.49
N LEU A 60 -6.00 -10.29 7.18
CA LEU A 60 -4.55 -10.12 7.20
C LEU A 60 -3.94 -10.22 5.80
N GLN A 61 -4.30 -11.26 5.03
CA GLN A 61 -3.82 -11.45 3.67
C GLN A 61 -4.25 -10.31 2.75
N THR A 62 -5.47 -9.82 2.91
CA THR A 62 -5.96 -8.64 2.19
C THR A 62 -5.12 -7.41 2.55
N ALA A 63 -4.90 -7.16 3.84
CA ALA A 63 -4.11 -6.03 4.31
C ALA A 63 -2.65 -6.06 3.80
N ILE A 64 -2.01 -7.23 3.80
CA ILE A 64 -0.65 -7.41 3.27
C ILE A 64 -0.60 -7.08 1.77
N LYS A 65 -1.57 -7.56 0.99
CA LYS A 65 -1.66 -7.27 -0.44
C LYS A 65 -1.89 -5.79 -0.71
N GLU A 66 -2.76 -5.15 0.07
CA GLU A 66 -2.98 -3.70 -0.01
C GLU A 66 -1.70 -2.92 0.27
N LEU A 67 -0.97 -3.28 1.34
CA LEU A 67 0.31 -2.64 1.67
C LEU A 67 1.32 -2.78 0.53
N GLN A 68 1.37 -3.94 -0.13
CA GLN A 68 2.24 -4.16 -1.27
C GLN A 68 1.85 -3.28 -2.47
N ILE A 69 0.55 -3.17 -2.76
CA ILE A 69 0.05 -2.28 -3.83
C ILE A 69 0.43 -0.83 -3.53
N GLU A 70 0.23 -0.37 -2.29
CA GLU A 70 0.56 1.01 -1.90
C GLU A 70 2.07 1.30 -2.01
N LYS A 71 2.93 0.33 -1.64
CA LYS A 71 4.38 0.43 -1.86
C LYS A 71 4.72 0.55 -3.34
N ASN A 72 4.17 -0.34 -4.17
CA ASN A 72 4.42 -0.31 -5.61
C ASN A 72 3.95 1.00 -6.27
N LEU A 73 2.78 1.52 -5.87
CA LEU A 73 2.28 2.80 -6.38
C LEU A 73 3.19 3.97 -5.99
N LYS A 74 3.72 3.95 -4.76
CA LYS A 74 4.67 4.96 -4.30
C LYS A 74 5.98 4.89 -5.10
N ASP A 75 6.44 3.69 -5.43
CA ASP A 75 7.64 3.49 -6.24
C ASP A 75 7.42 4.02 -7.67
N ILE A 76 6.28 3.72 -8.29
CA ILE A 76 5.91 4.26 -9.62
C ILE A 76 5.84 5.80 -9.58
N GLN A 77 5.21 6.36 -8.55
CA GLN A 77 5.13 7.81 -8.38
C GLN A 77 6.53 8.43 -8.23
N GLN A 78 7.41 7.78 -7.47
CA GLN A 78 8.80 8.23 -7.33
C GLN A 78 9.52 8.19 -8.68
N GLN A 79 9.41 7.08 -9.43
CA GLN A 79 10.01 6.95 -10.76
C GLN A 79 9.53 8.05 -11.71
N TRP A 80 8.22 8.31 -11.76
CA TRP A 80 7.67 9.36 -12.62
C TRP A 80 8.11 10.77 -12.20
N ASN A 81 8.29 11.02 -10.91
CA ASN A 81 8.81 12.30 -10.42
C ASN A 81 10.29 12.52 -10.75
N THR A 82 11.09 11.44 -10.79
CA THR A 82 12.50 11.49 -11.18
C THR A 82 12.72 11.44 -12.69
N MET A 83 11.66 11.15 -13.45
CA MET A 83 11.73 11.01 -14.89
C MET A 83 11.92 12.37 -15.56
N HIS A 84 13.04 12.55 -16.26
CA HIS A 84 13.33 13.77 -17.00
C HIS A 84 13.41 13.49 -18.50
N PHE A 85 12.64 14.24 -19.29
CA PHE A 85 12.70 14.18 -20.74
C PHE A 85 13.81 15.09 -21.25
N GLN A 86 14.74 14.54 -22.03
CA GLN A 86 15.74 15.37 -22.70
C GLN A 86 15.20 15.88 -24.03
N ILE A 87 15.26 17.19 -24.21
CA ILE A 87 14.81 17.86 -25.42
C ILE A 87 16.03 18.13 -26.30
N HIS A 88 16.03 17.58 -27.50
CA HIS A 88 17.09 17.80 -28.48
C HIS A 88 16.60 18.76 -29.57
N LYS A 89 17.48 19.69 -29.98
CA LYS A 89 17.19 20.61 -31.09
C LYS A 89 17.19 19.81 -32.39
N HIS A 90 16.02 19.72 -33.03
CA HIS A 90 15.88 19.08 -34.33
C HIS A 90 16.14 20.10 -35.44
N ILE A 91 17.25 19.90 -36.16
CA ILE A 91 17.62 20.72 -37.31
C ILE A 91 17.09 20.02 -38.56
N ARG A 92 16.03 20.58 -39.15
CA ARG A 92 15.49 20.13 -40.43
C ARG A 92 16.28 20.85 -41.51
N ASN A 93 17.04 20.12 -42.34
CA ASN A 93 17.71 20.67 -43.51
C ASN A 93 16.68 20.99 -44.60
N THR A 94 15.83 21.98 -44.38
CA THR A 94 15.00 22.57 -45.43
C THR A 94 15.72 23.80 -45.94
N THR A 95 16.31 23.66 -47.12
CA THR A 95 16.67 24.78 -47.99
C THR A 95 15.47 25.73 -48.04
N ILE A 96 15.71 27.01 -47.79
CA ILE A 96 14.77 28.15 -47.74
C ILE A 96 14.24 28.46 -46.33
N GLN A 97 14.90 29.46 -45.72
CA GLN A 97 14.40 30.48 -44.79
C GLN A 97 13.04 30.20 -44.11
N GLN A 98 13.05 29.43 -43.03
CA GLN A 98 12.14 29.64 -41.92
C GLN A 98 12.84 29.16 -40.66
N ASP A 99 13.32 30.11 -39.86
CA ASP A 99 13.92 29.90 -38.54
C ASP A 99 12.85 29.36 -37.58
N ARG A 100 12.59 28.06 -37.68
CA ARG A 100 11.77 27.31 -36.72
C ARG A 100 12.62 26.21 -36.16
N SER A 101 13.48 26.59 -35.21
CA SER A 101 14.15 25.67 -34.30
C SER A 101 13.09 24.77 -33.65
N SER A 102 12.88 23.59 -34.22
CA SER A 102 11.92 22.61 -33.73
C SER A 102 12.63 21.76 -32.71
N PHE A 103 11.99 21.48 -31.57
CA PHE A 103 12.54 20.65 -30.53
C PHE A 103 11.86 19.28 -30.57
N ILE A 104 12.63 18.20 -30.49
CA ILE A 104 12.11 16.84 -30.36
C ILE A 104 12.45 16.29 -28.97
N ILE A 105 11.50 15.56 -28.39
CA ILE A 105 11.74 14.80 -27.16
C ILE A 105 12.56 13.58 -27.56
N ALA A 106 13.81 13.48 -27.11
CA ALA A 106 14.65 12.32 -27.35
C ALA A 106 14.57 11.39 -26.14
N GLY A 107 13.46 10.66 -26.06
CA GLY A 107 13.28 9.57 -25.10
C GLY A 107 13.35 9.95 -23.61
N VAL A 108 13.03 8.94 -22.81
CA VAL A 108 13.28 8.89 -21.37
C VAL A 108 14.50 8.00 -21.19
N TYR A 109 15.51 8.46 -20.45
CA TYR A 109 16.58 7.58 -19.95
C TYR A 109 16.39 7.41 -18.44
N ASP A 110 16.71 6.22 -17.95
CA ASP A 110 16.72 5.82 -16.53
C ASP A 110 17.80 6.56 -15.72
#